data_AF-A0A7X3GIV9-F1
#
_entry.id   AF-A0A7X3GIV9-F1
#
_cell.length_a   1.000
_cell.length_b   1.000
_cell.length_c   1.000
_cell.angle_alpha   90.00
_cell.angle_beta   90.00
_cell.angle_gamma   90.00
#
_symmetry.space_group_name_H-M   'P 1'
#
loop_
_entity.id
_entity.type
_entity.pdbx_description
1 polymer ?
#
loop_
_entity_poly.entity_id
_entity_poly.type
_entity_poly.pdbx_seq_one_letter_code
_entity_poly.pdbx_strand_id
1 'polypeptide(L)'
;MSIRRKLYFAGLTLLLILLIMPSPTPEWAVRKKLFFHDPINAMRAKVTEGTIKDDPMYGDLYYATRTELSFVYVKHGAWGYYAAGAGTAP
;
A
#
# COMPACT_ATOMS: atom_id res chain seq x y z
N MET A 1 -14.86 2.16 31.84
CA MET A 1 -14.35 1.28 30.76
C MET A 1 -13.06 0.61 31.23
N SER A 2 -12.95 -0.73 31.17
CA SER A 2 -11.81 -1.47 31.73
C SER A 2 -10.51 -1.20 30.97
N ILE A 3 -9.36 -1.32 31.66
CA ILE A 3 -8.02 -1.09 31.08
C ILE A 3 -7.76 -1.98 29.85
N ARG A 4 -8.23 -3.23 29.88
CA ARG A 4 -8.14 -4.16 28.75
C ARG A 4 -8.86 -3.60 27.52
N ARG A 5 -10.08 -3.07 27.70
CA ARG A 5 -10.83 -2.43 26.60
C ARG A 5 -10.08 -1.21 26.06
N LYS A 6 -9.53 -0.35 26.93
CA LYS A 6 -8.75 0.82 26.49
C LYS A 6 -7.54 0.42 25.63
N LEU A 7 -6.82 -0.64 26.01
CA LEU A 7 -5.68 -1.15 25.23
C LEU A 7 -6.12 -1.70 23.86
N TYR A 8 -7.24 -2.41 23.79
CA TYR A 8 -7.78 -2.87 22.50
C TYR A 8 -8.14 -1.71 21.58
N PHE A 9 -8.82 -0.68 22.09
CA PHE A 9 -9.14 0.50 21.28
C PHE A 9 -7.88 1.25 20.86
N ALA A 10 -6.90 1.43 21.75
CA ALA A 10 -5.65 2.08 21.41
C ALA A 10 -4.89 1.32 20.30
N GLY A 11 -4.80 -0.02 20.41
CA GLY A 11 -4.17 -0.87 19.40
C GLY A 11 -4.90 -0.82 18.05
N LEU A 12 -6.23 -0.89 18.06
CA LEU A 12 -7.04 -0.80 16.84
C LEU A 12 -6.89 0.56 16.16
N THR A 13 -6.93 1.65 16.94
CA THR A 13 -6.73 3.01 16.42
C THR A 13 -5.35 3.16 15.80
N LEU A 14 -4.30 2.66 16.47
CA LEU A 14 -2.94 2.71 15.93
C LEU A 14 -2.81 1.94 14.61
N LEU A 15 -3.42 0.74 14.52
CA LEU A 15 -3.45 -0.06 13.30
C LEU A 15 -4.11 0.71 12.15
N LEU A 16 -5.27 1.33 12.40
CA LEU A 16 -6.00 2.11 11.39
C LEU A 16 -5.19 3.32 10.91
N ILE A 17 -4.48 4.01 11.83
CA ILE A 17 -3.59 5.11 11.48
C ILE A 17 -2.48 4.63 10.55
N LEU A 18 -1.82 3.51 10.86
CA LEU A 18 -0.75 2.95 10.03
C LEU A 18 -1.22 2.53 8.63
N LEU A 19 -2.49 2.13 8.49
CA LEU A 19 -3.09 1.75 7.21
C LEU A 19 -3.43 2.95 6.32
N ILE A 20 -3.68 4.14 6.89
CA ILE A 20 -4.06 5.34 6.13
C ILE A 20 -2.85 6.24 5.87
N MET A 21 -1.85 6.22 6.75
CA MET A 21 -0.64 7.03 6.59
C MET A 21 0.16 6.65 5.34
N PRO A 22 0.85 7.62 4.71
CA PRO A 22 1.84 7.34 3.68
C PRO A 22 2.92 6.36 4.20
N SER A 23 3.41 5.52 3.29
CA SER A 23 4.38 4.48 3.57
C SER A 23 5.82 5.01 3.47
N PRO A 24 6.77 4.42 4.22
CA PRO A 24 8.17 4.87 4.21
C PRO A 24 8.90 4.49 2.91
N THR A 25 8.45 3.45 2.21
CA THR A 25 9.03 3.00 0.94
C THR A 25 7.92 2.78 -0.10
N PRO A 26 8.24 2.86 -1.40
CA PRO A 26 7.27 2.60 -2.45
C PRO A 26 6.75 1.16 -2.39
N GLU A 27 7.62 0.19 -2.08
CA GLU A 27 7.20 -1.21 -1.89
C GLU A 27 6.15 -1.35 -0.78
N TRP A 28 6.31 -0.65 0.35
CA TRP A 28 5.30 -0.66 1.41
C TRP A 28 3.98 -0.01 0.98
N ALA A 29 4.01 1.00 0.11
CA ALA A 29 2.79 1.58 -0.47
C ALA A 29 2.07 0.57 -1.36
N VAL A 30 2.80 -0.17 -2.20
CA VAL A 30 2.25 -1.26 -3.03
C VAL A 30 1.63 -2.34 -2.14
N ARG A 31 2.38 -2.87 -1.17
CA ARG A 31 1.90 -3.94 -0.27
C ARG A 31 0.67 -3.52 0.52
N LYS A 32 0.65 -2.28 1.03
CA LYS A 32 -0.52 -1.72 1.72
C LYS A 32 -1.74 -1.65 0.80
N LYS A 33 -1.57 -1.21 -0.45
CA LYS A 33 -2.65 -1.21 -1.44
C LYS A 33 -3.14 -2.63 -1.74
N LEU A 34 -2.21 -3.58 -1.96
CA LEU A 34 -2.54 -4.98 -2.17
C LEU A 34 -3.30 -5.58 -0.99
N PHE A 35 -2.95 -5.22 0.24
CA PHE A 35 -3.59 -5.76 1.45
C PHE A 35 -5.10 -5.50 1.48
N PHE A 36 -5.59 -4.43 0.86
CA PHE A 36 -7.02 -4.14 0.77
C PHE A 36 -7.76 -4.99 -0.28
N HIS A 37 -7.04 -5.59 -1.24
CA HIS A 37 -7.63 -6.39 -2.32
C HIS A 37 -7.36 -7.88 -2.13
N ASP A 38 -6.11 -8.24 -1.87
CA ASP A 38 -5.64 -9.59 -1.66
C ASP A 38 -4.68 -9.64 -0.45
N PRO A 39 -5.22 -9.79 0.77
CA PRO A 39 -4.42 -9.79 2.01
C PRO A 39 -3.35 -10.88 2.04
N ILE A 40 -3.62 -12.04 1.42
CA ILE A 40 -2.73 -13.19 1.45
C ILE A 40 -1.51 -12.91 0.59
N ASN A 41 -1.72 -12.42 -0.63
CA ASN A 41 -0.65 -12.16 -1.57
C ASN A 41 0.04 -10.81 -1.33
N ALA A 42 -0.56 -9.86 -0.62
CA ALA A 42 0.09 -8.59 -0.26
C ALA A 42 1.48 -8.75 0.40
N MET A 43 1.65 -9.81 1.19
CA MET A 43 2.93 -10.11 1.88
C MET A 43 3.86 -11.02 1.05
N ARG A 44 3.32 -11.75 0.07
CA ARG A 44 4.05 -12.76 -0.71
C ARG A 44 4.39 -12.34 -2.13
N ALA A 45 3.67 -11.36 -2.65
CA ALA A 45 3.86 -10.83 -3.99
C ALA A 45 5.27 -10.25 -4.09
N LYS A 46 5.91 -10.56 -5.21
CA LYS A 46 7.12 -9.86 -5.61
C LYS A 46 6.71 -8.54 -6.22
N VAL A 47 7.17 -7.46 -5.61
CA VAL A 47 7.01 -6.11 -6.13
C VAL A 47 8.22 -5.82 -7.02
N THR A 48 7.95 -5.50 -8.28
CA THR A 48 8.98 -5.11 -9.26
C THR A 48 8.66 -3.75 -9.82
N GLU A 49 9.67 -2.89 -9.89
CA GLU A 49 9.54 -1.58 -10.51
C GLU A 49 9.27 -1.74 -12.03
N GLY A 50 8.33 -0.96 -12.54
CA GLY A 50 7.98 -0.89 -13.94
C GLY A 50 8.85 0.11 -14.70
N THR A 51 8.48 0.37 -15.96
CA THR A 51 9.22 1.26 -16.85
C THR A 51 8.81 2.73 -16.72
N ILE A 52 7.59 3.01 -16.26
CA ILE A 52 7.09 4.38 -16.06
C ILE A 52 7.62 4.88 -14.72
N LYS A 53 8.33 6.01 -14.77
CA LYS A 53 8.91 6.70 -13.61
C LYS A 53 8.57 8.19 -13.67
N ASP A 54 8.45 8.80 -12.50
CA ASP A 54 8.24 10.23 -12.29
C ASP A 54 7.04 10.81 -13.08
N ASP A 55 6.00 10.00 -13.33
CA ASP A 55 4.81 10.50 -14.01
C ASP A 55 4.12 11.55 -13.13
N PRO A 56 3.89 12.78 -13.62
CA PRO A 56 3.35 13.86 -12.80
C PRO A 56 1.92 13.56 -12.32
N MET A 57 1.15 12.76 -13.08
CA MET A 57 -0.22 12.41 -12.76
C MET A 57 -0.28 11.22 -11.79
N TYR A 58 0.46 10.14 -12.06
CA TYR A 58 0.33 8.87 -11.36
C TYR A 58 1.57 8.44 -10.55
N GLY A 59 2.76 8.96 -10.86
CA GLY A 59 4.03 8.57 -10.25
C GLY A 59 4.65 7.33 -10.88
N ASP A 60 5.39 6.58 -10.09
CA ASP A 60 6.15 5.41 -10.53
C ASP A 60 5.25 4.18 -10.63
N LEU A 61 5.43 3.39 -11.69
CA LEU A 61 4.70 2.15 -11.89
C LEU A 61 5.41 1.00 -11.18
N TYR A 62 4.64 0.17 -10.50
CA TYR A 62 5.09 -1.08 -9.90
C TYR A 62 4.17 -2.22 -10.32
N TYR A 63 4.76 -3.39 -10.56
CA TYR A 63 4.03 -4.63 -10.80
C TYR A 63 4.07 -5.50 -9.55
N ALA A 64 2.94 -6.14 -9.27
CA ALA A 64 2.82 -7.15 -8.23
C ALA A 64 2.44 -8.48 -8.89
N THR A 65 3.37 -9.42 -8.92
CA THR A 65 3.10 -10.73 -9.54
C THR A 65 2.24 -11.59 -8.62
N ARG A 66 1.29 -12.34 -9.19
CA ARG A 66 0.39 -13.29 -8.49
C ARG A 66 -0.66 -12.63 -7.59
N THR A 67 -1.05 -11.40 -7.90
CA THR A 67 -2.12 -10.67 -7.22
C THR A 67 -3.20 -10.27 -8.22
N GLU A 68 -4.44 -10.11 -7.75
CA GLU A 68 -5.53 -9.60 -8.60
C GLU A 68 -5.17 -8.24 -9.22
N LEU A 69 -4.52 -7.37 -8.45
CA LEU A 69 -3.90 -6.16 -8.99
C LEU A 69 -2.63 -6.54 -9.74
N SER A 70 -2.58 -6.28 -11.03
CA SER A 70 -1.40 -6.53 -11.85
C SER A 70 -0.38 -5.40 -11.71
N PHE A 71 -0.85 -4.17 -11.48
CA PHE A 71 0.01 -3.00 -11.34
C PHE A 71 -0.53 -1.97 -10.35
N VAL A 72 0.39 -1.19 -9.77
CA VAL A 72 0.12 -0.13 -8.81
C VAL A 72 1.01 1.07 -9.15
N TYR A 73 0.41 2.24 -9.25
CA TYR A 73 1.11 3.51 -9.35
C TYR A 73 1.37 4.08 -7.96
N VAL A 74 2.61 4.46 -7.69
CA VAL A 74 3.05 4.99 -6.40
C VAL A 74 3.63 6.39 -6.59
N LYS A 75 3.13 7.33 -5.79
CA LYS A 75 3.60 8.71 -5.78
C LYS A 75 4.28 9.03 -4.47
N HIS A 76 5.36 9.82 -4.54
CA HIS A 76 6.03 10.37 -3.37
C HIS A 76 5.45 11.75 -3.04
N GLY A 77 4.82 11.85 -1.86
CA GLY A 77 4.37 13.10 -1.29
C GLY A 77 5.28 13.59 -0.16
N ALA A 78 4.95 14.74 0.43
CA ALA A 78 5.76 15.34 1.51
C ALA A 78 5.94 14.44 2.75
N TRP A 79 5.05 13.48 2.95
CA TRP A 79 5.00 12.60 4.13
C TRP A 79 5.36 11.14 3.84
N GLY A 80 5.74 10.82 2.59
CA GLY A 80 6.10 9.48 2.15
C GLY A 80 5.36 9.02 0.89
N TYR A 81 5.36 7.71 0.67
CA TYR A 81 4.86 7.06 -0.54
C TYR A 81 3.41 6.60 -0.37
N TYR A 82 2.58 6.82 -1.39
CA TYR A 82 1.20 6.34 -1.39
C TYR A 82 0.80 5.82 -2.77
N ALA A 83 -0.13 4.86 -2.79
CA ALA A 83 -0.67 4.35 -4.04
C ALA A 83 -1.65 5.38 -4.63
N ALA A 84 -1.29 5.94 -5.79
CA ALA A 84 -2.09 6.94 -6.50
C ALA A 84 -3.14 6.28 -7.41
N GLY A 85 -2.87 5.06 -7.87
CA GLY A 85 -3.76 4.28 -8.71
C GLY A 85 -3.36 2.80 -8.69
N ALA A 86 -4.29 1.92 -9.02
CA ALA A 86 -4.01 0.51 -9.21
C ALA A 86 -4.99 -0.05 -10.23
N GLY A 87 -4.57 -1.11 -10.93
CA GLY A 87 -5.42 -1.74 -11.92
C GLY A 87 -5.03 -3.19 -12.15
N THR A 88 -5.96 -3.87 -12.81
CA THR A 88 -5.77 -5.21 -13.35
C THR A 88 -5.44 -5.05 -14.83
N ALA A 89 -4.31 -5.59 -15.27
CA ALA A 89 -4.10 -5.77 -16.71
C ALA A 89 -5.01 -6.94 -17.18
N PRO A 90 -5.51 -6.91 -18.43
CA PRO A 90 -6.20 -8.06 -19.01
C PRO A 90 -5.31 -9.30 -19.08
#